data_AF-A0AAE3VW91-F1
#
_entry.id   AF-A0AAE3VW91-F1
#
_cell.length_a   1.000
_cell.length_b   1.000
_cell.length_c   1.000
_cell.angle_alpha   90.00
_cell.angle_beta   90.00
_cell.angle_gamma   90.00
#
_symmetry.space_group_name_H-M   'P 1'
#
loop_
_entity.id
_entity.type
_entity.pdbx_description
1 polymer ?
#
loop_
_entity_poly.entity_id
_entity_poly.type
_entity_poly.pdbx_seq_one_letter_code
_entity_poly.pdbx_strand_id
1 'polypeptide(L)'
;MTSIDQSTDDSRRLRKVYGAFATGVTVVTVGGPVPHAMTANSFTTVSLDPPLVLVCVEHQAVMHDSLRTAGHFGVSVLGASQAGVARWFADRSRPLGREQFDDVDWHPGRCTAAPLISGAIAYVECEVWRAYDGGDHTIFLGRVLSAEHGVPGEEALLFHGGRFRLVEKARSEVTV
;
A
#
# COMPACT_ATOMS: atom_id res chain seq x y z
N MET A 1 26.48 -19.00 0.51
CA MET A 1 26.04 -17.61 0.76
C MET A 1 26.72 -16.75 -0.29
N THR A 2 26.04 -16.45 -1.38
CA THR A 2 26.64 -15.66 -2.48
C THR A 2 26.42 -14.19 -2.17
N SER A 3 27.48 -13.38 -2.24
CA SER A 3 27.38 -11.92 -2.12
C SER A 3 26.44 -11.39 -3.20
N ILE A 4 25.57 -10.43 -2.86
CA ILE A 4 24.73 -9.72 -3.83
C ILE A 4 25.55 -8.54 -4.36
N ASP A 5 25.70 -8.42 -5.68
CA ASP A 5 26.23 -7.23 -6.35
C ASP A 5 25.06 -6.46 -7.03
N GLN A 6 25.28 -5.22 -7.45
CA GLN A 6 24.31 -4.36 -8.14
C GLN A 6 24.13 -4.74 -9.62
N SER A 7 24.32 -6.02 -9.97
CA SER A 7 24.13 -6.52 -11.33
C SER A 7 22.63 -6.66 -11.68
N THR A 8 22.30 -6.59 -12.97
CA THR A 8 20.91 -6.80 -13.43
C THR A 8 20.39 -8.22 -13.16
N ASP A 9 21.26 -9.21 -13.16
CA ASP A 9 20.89 -10.61 -12.88
C ASP A 9 20.58 -10.81 -11.39
N ASP A 10 21.41 -10.22 -10.51
CA ASP A 10 21.17 -10.21 -9.07
C ASP A 10 19.88 -9.47 -8.71
N SER A 11 19.57 -8.36 -9.39
CA SER A 11 18.30 -7.64 -9.21
C SER A 11 17.08 -8.49 -9.55
N ARG A 12 17.13 -9.27 -10.65
CA ARG A 12 16.04 -10.19 -11.02
C ARG A 12 15.91 -11.33 -10.02
N ARG A 13 17.04 -11.90 -9.60
CA ARG A 13 17.09 -12.95 -8.58
C ARG A 13 16.51 -12.47 -7.25
N LEU A 14 16.87 -11.26 -6.82
CA LEU A 14 16.40 -10.65 -5.59
C LEU A 14 14.89 -10.42 -5.61
N ARG A 15 14.36 -9.87 -6.72
CA ARG A 15 12.91 -9.71 -6.92
C ARG A 15 12.16 -11.04 -6.85
N LYS A 16 12.75 -12.12 -7.38
CA LYS A 16 12.17 -13.47 -7.26
C LYS A 16 12.14 -13.97 -5.82
N VAL A 17 13.21 -13.73 -5.06
CA VAL A 17 13.30 -14.11 -3.64
C VAL A 17 12.30 -13.29 -2.81
N TYR A 18 12.24 -11.97 -2.98
CA TYR A 18 11.31 -11.11 -2.27
C TYR A 18 9.85 -11.44 -2.60
N GLY A 19 9.58 -11.78 -3.85
CA GLY A 19 8.25 -12.22 -4.29
C GLY A 19 7.77 -13.54 -3.66
N ALA A 20 8.63 -14.29 -2.97
CA ALA A 20 8.21 -15.50 -2.24
C ALA A 20 7.47 -15.17 -0.94
N PHE A 21 7.64 -13.97 -0.38
CA PHE A 21 6.87 -13.50 0.77
C PHE A 21 5.51 -12.96 0.29
N ALA A 22 4.43 -13.69 0.58
CA ALA A 22 3.09 -13.27 0.23
C ALA A 22 2.65 -12.05 1.05
N THR A 23 1.98 -11.11 0.41
CA THR A 23 1.53 -9.85 1.02
C THR A 23 0.08 -9.57 0.65
N GLY A 24 -0.60 -8.77 1.45
CA GLY A 24 -1.79 -8.07 0.99
C GLY A 24 -1.43 -6.94 0.01
N VAL A 25 -2.44 -6.35 -0.62
CA VAL A 25 -2.26 -5.20 -1.51
C VAL A 25 -2.97 -3.99 -0.93
N THR A 26 -2.30 -2.84 -0.93
CA THR A 26 -2.86 -1.57 -0.45
C THR A 26 -2.77 -0.51 -1.53
N VAL A 27 -3.62 0.51 -1.43
CA VAL A 27 -3.43 1.80 -2.11
C VAL A 27 -3.12 2.84 -1.04
N VAL A 28 -1.95 3.46 -1.14
CA VAL A 28 -1.56 4.61 -0.32
C VAL A 28 -1.96 5.87 -1.05
N THR A 29 -2.54 6.84 -0.34
CA THR A 29 -3.03 8.07 -0.92
C THR A 29 -2.60 9.29 -0.13
N VAL A 30 -2.44 10.42 -0.81
CA VAL A 30 -2.34 11.74 -0.20
C VAL A 30 -3.45 12.64 -0.73
N GLY A 31 -3.96 13.51 0.14
CA GLY A 31 -4.94 14.53 -0.22
C GLY A 31 -4.30 15.82 -0.73
N GLY A 32 -5.02 16.93 -0.57
CA GLY A 32 -4.55 18.27 -0.92
C GLY A 32 -4.89 18.71 -2.35
N PRO A 33 -4.30 19.83 -2.82
CA PRO A 33 -4.62 20.41 -4.14
C PRO A 33 -4.30 19.48 -5.31
N VAL A 34 -3.25 18.65 -5.16
CA VAL A 34 -2.83 17.66 -6.15
C VAL A 34 -2.83 16.29 -5.46
N PRO A 35 -3.98 15.62 -5.36
CA PRO A 35 -4.05 14.31 -4.71
C PRO A 35 -3.28 13.28 -5.53
N HIS A 36 -2.77 12.25 -4.85
CA HIS A 36 -2.05 11.17 -5.49
C HIS A 36 -2.31 9.84 -4.80
N ALA A 37 -2.29 8.76 -5.57
CA ALA A 37 -2.45 7.39 -5.09
C ALA A 37 -1.28 6.53 -5.57
N MET A 38 -0.98 5.43 -4.89
CA MET A 38 0.03 4.47 -5.32
C MET A 38 -0.31 3.09 -4.74
N THR A 39 -0.29 2.07 -5.59
CA THR A 39 -0.36 0.68 -5.11
C THR A 39 0.94 0.32 -4.37
N ALA A 40 0.81 -0.21 -3.16
CA ALA A 40 1.92 -0.67 -2.35
C ALA A 40 1.61 -2.01 -1.69
N ASN A 41 2.60 -2.88 -1.61
CA ASN A 41 2.52 -4.15 -0.88
C ASN A 41 3.61 -4.26 0.22
N SER A 42 4.33 -3.17 0.49
CA SER A 42 5.27 -3.07 1.62
C SER A 42 4.60 -2.63 2.92
N PHE A 43 3.29 -2.40 2.93
CA PHE A 43 2.55 -1.95 4.12
C PHE A 43 2.75 -2.95 5.27
N THR A 44 3.13 -2.45 6.44
CA THR A 44 3.39 -3.29 7.62
C THR A 44 2.90 -2.61 8.88
N THR A 45 2.22 -3.36 9.75
CA THR A 45 1.86 -2.92 11.11
C THR A 45 3.07 -3.01 12.03
N VAL A 46 3.35 -1.98 12.82
CA VAL A 46 4.60 -1.85 13.59
C VAL A 46 4.37 -1.89 15.10
N SER A 47 3.42 -1.12 15.61
CA SER A 47 3.20 -0.98 17.05
C SER A 47 1.72 -0.73 17.37
N LEU A 48 1.28 -1.16 18.55
CA LEU A 48 -0.05 -0.87 19.08
C LEU A 48 -0.07 0.38 19.97
N ASP A 49 0.99 0.62 20.75
CA ASP A 49 1.11 1.82 21.60
C ASP A 49 2.55 2.39 21.55
N PRO A 50 2.77 3.54 20.87
CA PRO A 50 1.79 4.25 20.05
C PRO A 50 1.37 3.41 18.82
N PRO A 51 0.20 3.66 18.22
CA PRO A 51 -0.26 2.90 17.06
C PRO A 51 0.51 3.32 15.80
N LEU A 52 1.31 2.41 15.26
CA LEU A 52 2.24 2.68 14.14
C LEU A 52 2.09 1.67 13.00
N VAL A 53 2.22 2.19 11.79
CA VAL A 53 2.33 1.42 10.54
C VAL A 53 3.48 1.99 9.70
N LEU A 54 3.97 1.24 8.71
CA LEU A 54 4.96 1.74 7.76
C LEU A 54 4.60 1.40 6.31
N VAL A 55 5.16 2.18 5.38
CA VAL A 55 5.24 1.90 3.94
C VAL A 55 6.62 2.31 3.41
N CYS A 56 7.16 1.53 2.47
CA CYS A 56 8.40 1.85 1.77
C CYS A 56 8.06 2.48 0.42
N VAL A 57 8.65 3.63 0.11
CA VAL A 57 8.38 4.35 -1.15
C VAL A 57 9.70 4.68 -1.85
N GLU A 58 9.81 4.28 -3.12
CA GLU A 58 10.98 4.53 -3.96
C GLU A 58 11.21 6.04 -4.10
N HIS A 59 12.47 6.48 -4.05
CA HIS A 59 12.83 7.90 -4.16
C HIS A 59 12.36 8.57 -5.46
N GLN A 60 12.20 7.79 -6.54
CA GLN A 60 11.76 8.28 -7.85
C GLN A 60 10.23 8.29 -8.03
N ALA A 61 9.47 7.78 -7.05
CA ALA A 61 8.01 7.78 -7.14
C ALA A 61 7.46 9.17 -6.79
N VAL A 62 6.46 9.64 -7.55
CA VAL A 62 5.72 10.89 -7.25
C VAL A 62 5.15 10.88 -5.81
N MET A 63 4.78 9.70 -5.32
CA MET A 63 4.32 9.49 -3.94
C MET A 63 5.35 9.90 -2.87
N HIS A 64 6.65 9.81 -3.16
CA HIS A 64 7.70 10.13 -2.19
C HIS A 64 7.65 11.61 -1.78
N ASP A 65 7.71 12.51 -2.77
CA ASP A 65 7.61 13.96 -2.53
C ASP A 65 6.22 14.34 -2.01
N SER A 66 5.19 13.62 -2.46
CA SER A 66 3.81 13.82 -2.03
C SER A 66 3.64 13.56 -0.53
N LEU A 67 4.18 12.45 0.00
CA LEU A 67 4.16 12.13 1.43
C LEU A 67 4.96 13.12 2.26
N ARG A 68 6.15 13.50 1.79
CA ARG A 68 6.97 14.52 2.47
C ARG A 68 6.26 15.86 2.58
N THR A 69 5.52 16.25 1.54
CA THR A 69 4.86 17.56 1.47
C THR A 69 3.54 17.57 2.23
N ALA A 70 2.71 16.53 2.08
CA ALA A 70 1.40 16.46 2.71
C ALA A 70 1.46 16.18 4.21
N GLY A 71 2.46 15.41 4.67
CA GLY A 71 2.61 15.00 6.07
C GLY A 71 1.52 14.05 6.58
N HIS A 72 0.53 13.71 5.76
CA HIS A 72 -0.58 12.82 6.08
C HIS A 72 -0.88 11.92 4.89
N PHE A 73 -1.38 10.72 5.16
CA PHE A 73 -1.74 9.76 4.11
C PHE A 73 -2.87 8.83 4.54
N GLY A 74 -3.62 8.36 3.55
CA GLY A 74 -4.58 7.28 3.69
C GLY A 74 -3.98 5.96 3.19
N VAL A 75 -4.47 4.86 3.75
CA VAL A 75 -4.20 3.50 3.27
C VAL A 75 -5.54 2.80 3.11
N SER A 76 -5.79 2.27 1.92
CA SER A 76 -6.92 1.39 1.63
C SER A 76 -6.40 -0.02 1.38
N VAL A 77 -6.78 -0.98 2.23
CA VAL A 77 -6.41 -2.40 2.07
C VAL A 77 -7.38 -3.03 1.09
N LEU A 78 -6.89 -3.55 -0.04
CA LEU A 78 -7.74 -3.95 -1.16
C LEU A 78 -8.35 -5.34 -0.98
N GLY A 79 -9.61 -5.48 -1.40
CA GLY A 79 -10.32 -6.74 -1.50
C GLY A 79 -10.04 -7.49 -2.81
N ALA A 80 -10.36 -8.78 -2.82
CA ALA A 80 -10.18 -9.72 -3.92
C ALA A 80 -10.72 -9.21 -5.27
N SER A 81 -11.84 -8.50 -5.24
CA SER A 81 -12.47 -7.87 -6.41
C SER A 81 -11.69 -6.68 -7.00
N GLN A 82 -10.75 -6.10 -6.25
CA GLN A 82 -10.10 -4.83 -6.58
C GLN A 82 -8.73 -4.98 -7.27
N ALA A 83 -8.47 -6.12 -7.91
CA ALA A 83 -7.26 -6.31 -8.73
C ALA A 83 -7.14 -5.29 -9.88
N GLY A 84 -8.27 -4.80 -10.41
CA GLY A 84 -8.29 -3.72 -11.39
C GLY A 84 -7.74 -2.41 -10.83
N VAL A 85 -8.22 -1.99 -9.65
CA VAL A 85 -7.77 -0.80 -8.93
C VAL A 85 -6.28 -0.91 -8.55
N ALA A 86 -5.85 -2.08 -8.09
CA ALA A 86 -4.44 -2.35 -7.80
C ALA A 86 -3.53 -2.14 -9.03
N ARG A 87 -3.95 -2.59 -10.21
CA ARG A 87 -3.18 -2.37 -11.45
C ARG A 87 -3.16 -0.90 -11.84
N TRP A 88 -4.32 -0.24 -11.76
CA TRP A 88 -4.45 1.17 -12.10
C TRP A 88 -3.47 2.03 -11.31
N PHE A 89 -3.46 1.95 -9.98
CA PHE A 89 -2.55 2.75 -9.15
C PHE A 89 -1.10 2.24 -9.11
N ALA A 90 -0.79 1.12 -9.77
CA ALA A 90 0.58 0.67 -10.02
C ALA A 90 1.13 1.18 -11.37
N ASP A 91 0.27 1.58 -12.30
CA ASP A 91 0.66 2.02 -13.65
C ASP A 91 1.22 3.45 -13.61
N ARG A 92 2.50 3.63 -13.95
CA ARG A 92 3.17 4.95 -13.98
C ARG A 92 2.73 5.84 -15.14
N SER A 93 2.03 5.30 -16.13
CA SER A 93 1.55 6.05 -17.31
C SER A 93 0.17 6.69 -17.11
N ARG A 94 -0.53 6.37 -16.01
CA ARG A 94 -1.83 6.97 -15.69
C ARG A 94 -1.73 8.49 -15.49
N PRO A 95 -2.85 9.24 -15.63
CA PRO A 95 -2.88 10.67 -15.30
C PRO A 95 -2.45 10.96 -13.86
N LEU A 96 -2.05 12.20 -13.57
CA LEU A 96 -1.71 12.66 -12.22
C LEU A 96 -2.79 13.60 -11.67
N GLY A 97 -2.71 13.93 -10.39
CA GLY A 97 -3.67 14.81 -9.74
C GLY A 97 -5.06 14.17 -9.63
N ARG A 98 -6.12 14.97 -9.75
CA ARG A 98 -7.50 14.50 -9.56
C ARG A 98 -7.94 13.48 -10.61
N GLU A 99 -7.50 13.64 -11.87
CA GLU A 99 -7.92 12.80 -13.00
C GLU A 99 -7.61 11.31 -12.81
N GLN A 100 -6.58 10.97 -12.03
CA GLN A 100 -6.25 9.58 -11.72
C GLN A 100 -7.33 8.85 -10.91
N PHE A 101 -8.31 9.58 -10.38
CA PHE A 101 -9.41 9.04 -9.59
C PHE A 101 -10.77 9.10 -10.30
N ASP A 102 -10.84 9.55 -11.55
CA ASP A 102 -12.13 9.77 -12.23
C ASP A 102 -12.93 8.47 -12.44
N ASP A 103 -12.23 7.36 -12.68
CA ASP A 103 -12.82 6.02 -12.91
C ASP A 103 -12.71 5.08 -11.69
N VAL A 104 -12.37 5.60 -10.52
CA VAL A 104 -12.26 4.81 -9.28
C VAL A 104 -13.13 5.45 -8.21
N ASP A 105 -14.06 4.72 -7.63
CA ASP A 105 -14.86 5.24 -6.53
C ASP A 105 -14.01 5.46 -5.28
N TRP A 106 -14.10 6.65 -4.68
CA TRP A 106 -13.39 7.01 -3.45
C TRP A 106 -14.17 8.03 -2.63
N HIS A 107 -13.80 8.17 -1.36
CA HIS A 107 -14.29 9.24 -0.48
C HIS A 107 -13.13 9.86 0.31
N PRO A 108 -13.20 11.13 0.71
CA PRO A 108 -12.13 11.73 1.51
C PRO A 108 -12.09 11.11 2.91
N GLY A 109 -10.88 10.82 3.41
CA GLY A 109 -10.64 10.45 4.79
C GLY A 109 -11.01 11.58 5.76
N ARG A 110 -11.49 11.23 6.94
CA ARG A 110 -12.03 12.21 7.92
C ARG A 110 -10.90 12.99 8.60
N CYS A 111 -9.76 12.36 8.80
CA CYS A 111 -8.60 12.96 9.48
C CYS A 111 -7.60 13.60 8.51
N THR A 112 -7.47 13.05 7.31
CA THR A 112 -6.39 13.37 6.38
C THR A 112 -6.85 14.04 5.09
N ALA A 113 -8.16 13.99 4.80
CA ALA A 113 -8.74 14.33 3.48
C ALA A 113 -8.12 13.56 2.30
N ALA A 114 -7.28 12.55 2.55
CA ALA A 114 -6.70 11.71 1.53
C ALA A 114 -7.80 10.82 0.93
N PRO A 115 -7.80 10.56 -0.39
CA PRO A 115 -8.76 9.66 -1.00
C PRO A 115 -8.69 8.24 -0.40
N LEU A 116 -9.81 7.72 0.10
CA LEU A 116 -9.96 6.35 0.54
C LEU A 116 -10.77 5.57 -0.50
N ILE A 117 -10.23 4.45 -0.97
CA ILE A 117 -10.79 3.69 -2.11
C ILE A 117 -12.04 2.94 -1.65
N SER A 118 -13.19 3.26 -2.24
CA SER A 118 -14.46 2.62 -1.91
C SER A 118 -14.40 1.11 -2.21
N GLY A 119 -15.01 0.30 -1.36
CA GLY A 119 -15.01 -1.16 -1.50
C GLY A 119 -13.76 -1.86 -0.96
N ALA A 120 -12.78 -1.13 -0.41
CA ALA A 120 -11.66 -1.71 0.32
C ALA A 120 -12.13 -2.46 1.58
N ILE A 121 -11.30 -3.37 2.10
CA ILE A 121 -11.62 -4.20 3.27
C ILE A 121 -11.23 -3.54 4.59
N ALA A 122 -10.33 -2.55 4.54
CA ALA A 122 -9.97 -1.71 5.68
C ALA A 122 -9.40 -0.37 5.22
N TYR A 123 -9.52 0.63 6.09
CA TYR A 123 -9.01 1.97 5.92
C TYR A 123 -8.14 2.36 7.10
N VAL A 124 -7.00 2.99 6.84
CA VAL A 124 -6.12 3.55 7.88
C VAL A 124 -5.72 4.96 7.48
N GLU A 125 -5.94 5.92 8.35
CA GLU A 125 -5.52 7.30 8.18
C GLU A 125 -4.34 7.61 9.08
N CYS A 126 -3.28 8.20 8.53
CA CYS A 126 -2.03 8.40 9.22
C CYS A 126 -1.49 9.83 9.09
N GLU A 127 -0.80 10.30 10.13
CA GLU A 127 0.22 11.35 10.02
C GLU A 127 1.60 10.69 9.85
N VAL A 128 2.49 11.32 9.10
CA VAL A 128 3.88 10.86 8.97
C VAL A 128 4.60 11.12 10.29
N TRP A 129 4.92 10.04 11.02
CA TRP A 129 5.65 10.12 12.30
C TRP A 129 7.15 10.31 12.03
N ARG A 130 7.79 9.43 11.27
CA ARG A 130 9.21 9.50 10.88
C ARG A 130 9.40 9.04 9.44
N ALA A 131 10.52 9.45 8.86
CA ALA A 131 11.06 8.89 7.63
C ALA A 131 12.47 8.35 7.93
N TYR A 132 12.74 7.11 7.53
CA TYR A 132 14.05 6.47 7.68
C TYR A 132 14.63 6.12 6.32
N ASP A 133 15.96 6.12 6.22
CA ASP A 133 16.67 5.62 5.05
C ASP A 133 16.39 4.12 4.88
N GLY A 134 16.12 3.72 3.64
CA GLY A 134 15.87 2.33 3.24
C GLY A 134 16.59 1.99 1.93
N GLY A 135 17.75 2.60 1.67
CA GLY A 135 18.48 2.43 0.40
C GLY A 135 17.87 3.24 -0.74
N ASP A 136 17.32 2.58 -1.76
CA ASP A 136 16.62 3.23 -2.88
C ASP A 136 15.17 3.64 -2.54
N HIS A 137 14.72 3.32 -1.33
CA HIS A 137 13.44 3.69 -0.76
C HIS A 137 13.61 4.51 0.52
N THR A 138 12.58 5.28 0.85
CA THR A 138 12.37 5.81 2.20
C THR A 138 11.30 4.97 2.91
N ILE A 139 11.57 4.62 4.17
CA ILE A 139 10.60 3.97 5.07
C ILE A 139 9.82 5.07 5.78
N PHE A 140 8.58 5.30 5.35
CA PHE A 140 7.67 6.23 6.02
C PHE A 140 6.94 5.49 7.14
N LEU A 141 7.25 5.85 8.39
CA LEU A 141 6.55 5.40 9.58
C LEU A 141 5.39 6.37 9.84
N GLY A 142 4.15 5.87 9.85
CA GLY A 142 2.94 6.62 10.12
C GLY A 142 2.39 6.37 11.51
N ARG A 143 1.93 7.42 12.19
CA ARG A 143 1.04 7.30 13.35
C ARG A 143 -0.38 7.14 12.87
N VAL A 144 -1.08 6.13 13.36
CA VAL A 144 -2.50 5.96 13.04
C VAL A 144 -3.33 7.02 13.78
N LEU A 145 -4.12 7.77 13.01
CA LEU A 145 -5.10 8.76 13.49
C LEU A 145 -6.51 8.18 13.52
N SER A 146 -6.85 7.34 12.54
CA SER A 146 -8.12 6.60 12.45
C SER A 146 -7.90 5.27 11.75
N ALA A 147 -8.67 4.26 12.12
CA ALA A 147 -8.73 2.98 11.43
C ALA A 147 -10.17 2.46 11.42
N GLU A 148 -10.64 2.03 10.25
CA GLU A 148 -12.02 1.59 10.04
C GLU A 148 -12.03 0.29 9.24
N HIS A 149 -12.96 -0.61 9.56
CA HIS A 149 -13.25 -1.76 8.71
C HIS A 149 -14.00 -1.29 7.46
N GLY A 150 -13.66 -1.89 6.33
CA GLY A 150 -14.34 -1.67 5.07
C GLY A 150 -15.44 -2.71 4.84
N VAL A 151 -15.54 -3.24 3.62
CA VAL A 151 -16.59 -4.19 3.23
C VAL A 151 -16.51 -5.49 4.05
N PRO A 152 -17.52 -5.83 4.87
CA PRO A 152 -17.51 -7.06 5.65
C PRO A 152 -17.54 -8.31 4.76
N GLY A 153 -16.70 -9.29 5.05
CA GLY A 153 -16.71 -10.61 4.39
C GLY A 153 -16.06 -10.66 3.00
N GLU A 154 -15.55 -9.54 2.48
CA GLU A 154 -14.71 -9.52 1.28
C GLU A 154 -13.31 -10.07 1.64
N GLU A 155 -12.84 -11.03 0.84
CA GLU A 155 -11.51 -11.64 1.03
C GLU A 155 -10.40 -10.67 0.62
N ALA A 156 -9.22 -10.77 1.23
CA ALA A 156 -8.09 -9.92 0.87
C ALA A 156 -7.53 -10.23 -0.53
N LEU A 157 -7.16 -9.19 -1.27
CA LEU A 157 -6.32 -9.34 -2.47
C LEU A 157 -4.89 -9.63 -2.04
N LEU A 158 -4.35 -10.77 -2.49
CA LEU A 158 -2.97 -11.16 -2.22
C LEU A 158 -2.07 -10.87 -3.41
N PHE A 159 -0.79 -10.59 -3.13
CA PHE A 159 0.28 -10.54 -4.10
C PHE A 159 1.39 -11.52 -3.73
N HIS A 160 1.67 -12.46 -4.61
CA HIS A 160 2.65 -13.52 -4.39
C HIS A 160 3.27 -13.96 -5.73
N GLY A 161 4.60 -14.05 -5.76
CA GLY A 161 5.37 -14.44 -6.95
C GLY A 161 5.16 -13.52 -8.15
N GLY A 162 4.96 -12.23 -7.91
CA GLY A 162 4.71 -11.24 -8.97
C GLY A 162 3.31 -11.28 -9.58
N ARG A 163 2.34 -11.91 -8.92
CA ARG A 163 0.98 -12.10 -9.43
C ARG A 163 -0.06 -11.93 -8.33
N PHE A 164 -1.23 -11.45 -8.71
CA PHE A 164 -2.38 -11.46 -7.80
C PHE A 164 -2.84 -12.90 -7.49
N ARG A 165 -3.29 -13.10 -6.25
CA ARG A 165 -3.81 -14.35 -5.70
C ARG A 165 -5.02 -14.05 -4.83
N LEU A 166 -5.83 -15.08 -4.59
CA LEU A 166 -6.96 -15.03 -3.68
C LEU A 166 -6.64 -15.91 -2.47
N VAL A 167 -7.22 -15.55 -1.33
CA VAL A 167 -7.22 -16.42 -0.15
C VAL A 167 -8.11 -17.63 -0.48
N GLU A 168 -7.55 -18.83 -0.44
CA GLU A 168 -8.39 -20.02 -0.41
C GLU A 168 -8.99 -20.14 0.99
N LYS A 169 -10.31 -20.37 1.06
CA LYS A 169 -10.95 -20.70 2.33
C LYS A 169 -10.32 -21.98 2.84
N ALA A 170 -9.62 -21.90 3.97
CA ALA A 170 -9.14 -23.09 4.65
C ALA A 170 -10.34 -24.02 4.88
N ARG A 171 -10.16 -25.31 4.54
CA ARG A 171 -11.05 -26.32 5.10
C ARG A 171 -10.93 -26.18 6.61
N SER A 172 -12.06 -25.96 7.28
CA SER A 172 -12.12 -25.79 8.73
C SER A 172 -11.41 -26.97 9.41
N GLU A 173 -10.17 -26.77 9.83
CA GLU A 173 -9.55 -27.64 10.82
C GLU A 173 -10.03 -27.11 12.17
N VAL A 174 -10.94 -27.86 12.79
CA VAL A 174 -11.27 -27.68 14.19
C VAL A 174 -9.99 -27.93 14.96
N THR A 175 -9.30 -26.86 15.35
CA THR A 175 -8.26 -26.97 16.37
C THR A 175 -9.01 -27.07 17.70
N VAL A 176 -8.99 -28.26 18.30
CA VAL A 176 -9.46 -28.53 19.67
C VAL A 176 -8.51 -27.88 20.66
#